data_AF-A0A7S1V8D2-F1
#
_entry.id   AF-A0A7S1V8D2-F1
#
_cell.length_a   1.000
_cell.length_b   1.000
_cell.length_c   1.000
_cell.angle_alpha   90.00
_cell.angle_beta   90.00
_cell.angle_gamma   90.00
#
_symmetry.space_group_name_H-M   'P 1'
#
loop_
_entity.id
_entity.type
_entity.pdbx_description
1 polymer ?
#
loop_
_entity_poly.entity_id
_entity_poly.type
_entity_poly.pdbx_seq_one_letter_code
_entity_poly.pdbx_strand_id
1 'polypeptide(L)'
;FFIITGNRKKLIALSATDKSETGSKFFKFITSFDFGSDRGRKAAEKNAYSLLRKHKYNAAAAFFLLPEPPMLKTALETIVTKTNDLDMAFMVARLVEASAPSSTERSLALSMMGGGGGYAVGF
;
A
#
# COMPACT_ATOMS: atom_id res chain seq x y z
N PHE A 1 5.16 7.85 -6.55
CA PHE A 1 5.08 6.86 -7.65
C PHE A 1 5.69 5.51 -7.32
N PHE A 2 6.99 5.39 -6.97
CA PHE A 2 7.62 4.07 -6.73
C PHE A 2 6.99 3.20 -5.64
N ILE A 3 6.43 3.81 -4.58
CA ILE A 3 5.84 3.06 -3.45
C ILE A 3 4.67 2.17 -3.88
N ILE A 4 3.89 2.60 -4.87
CA ILE A 4 2.63 1.95 -5.23
C ILE A 4 2.84 0.78 -6.20
N THR A 5 3.94 0.78 -6.95
CA THR A 5 4.28 -0.31 -7.88
C THR A 5 4.66 -1.63 -7.18
N GLY A 6 4.66 -1.69 -5.84
CA GLY A 6 5.01 -2.88 -5.07
C GLY A 6 6.46 -3.35 -5.22
N ASN A 7 7.27 -2.68 -6.04
CA ASN A 7 8.62 -3.11 -6.37
C ASN A 7 9.60 -2.70 -5.26
N ARG A 8 9.50 -3.40 -4.12
CA ARG A 8 10.29 -3.16 -2.89
C ARG A 8 11.80 -3.12 -3.19
N LYS A 9 12.28 -3.96 -4.13
CA LYS A 9 13.70 -3.99 -4.55
C LYS A 9 14.16 -2.66 -5.15
N LYS A 10 13.35 -2.02 -6.01
CA LYS A 10 13.67 -0.71 -6.59
C LYS A 10 13.65 0.41 -5.55
N LEU A 11 12.70 0.38 -4.61
CA LEU A 11 12.65 1.34 -3.49
C LEU A 11 13.87 1.25 -2.59
N ILE A 12 14.32 0.03 -2.29
CA ILE A 12 15.51 -0.23 -1.48
C ILE A 12 16.76 0.24 -2.22
N ALA A 13 16.89 -0.05 -3.52
CA ALA A 13 18.04 0.38 -4.33
C ALA A 13 18.15 1.92 -4.44
N LEU A 14 17.03 2.61 -4.69
CA LEU A 14 17.00 4.08 -4.75
C LEU A 14 17.33 4.72 -3.40
N SER A 15 16.75 4.20 -2.31
CA SER A 15 17.03 4.72 -0.96
C SER A 15 18.44 4.41 -0.48
N ALA A 16 19.08 3.34 -0.97
CA ALA A 16 20.50 3.09 -0.74
C ALA A 16 21.42 4.09 -1.47
N THR A 17 20.94 4.70 -2.55
CA THR A 17 21.71 5.64 -3.36
C THR A 17 21.59 7.08 -2.86
N ASP A 18 20.55 7.38 -2.08
CA ASP A 18 20.36 8.68 -1.42
C ASP A 18 21.24 8.80 -0.17
N LYS A 19 22.36 9.53 -0.32
CA LYS A 19 23.33 9.79 0.76
C LYS A 19 22.85 10.83 1.78
N SER A 20 21.68 11.43 1.61
CA SER A 20 21.14 12.36 2.59
C SER A 20 20.82 11.65 3.92
N GLU A 21 20.89 12.38 5.04
CA GLU A 21 20.50 11.84 6.35
C GLU A 21 19.05 11.33 6.36
N THR A 22 18.20 11.92 5.52
CA THR A 22 16.80 11.51 5.35
C THR A 22 16.69 10.19 4.58
N GLY A 23 17.47 10.03 3.51
CA GLY A 23 17.56 8.81 2.71
C GLY A 23 18.06 7.62 3.51
N SER A 24 19.12 7.81 4.32
CA SER A 24 19.64 6.76 5.20
C SER A 24 18.63 6.30 6.26
N LYS A 25 17.87 7.23 6.88
CA LYS A 25 16.80 6.91 7.83
C LYS A 25 15.65 6.14 7.16
N PHE A 26 15.27 6.56 5.95
CA PHE A 26 14.23 5.90 5.17
C PHE A 26 14.65 4.50 4.70
N PHE A 27 15.89 4.33 4.23
CA PHE A 27 16.46 3.03 3.87
C PHE A 27 16.39 2.06 5.06
N LYS A 28 16.91 2.48 6.23
CA LYS A 28 16.82 1.68 7.46
C LYS A 28 15.38 1.34 7.83
N PHE A 29 14.45 2.29 7.71
CA PHE A 29 13.04 2.04 7.99
C PHE A 29 12.45 0.97 7.07
N ILE A 30 12.71 1.05 5.76
CA ILE A 30 12.18 0.07 4.79
C ILE A 30 12.81 -1.30 4.95
N THR A 31 14.08 -1.40 5.32
CA THR A 31 14.76 -2.70 5.49
C THR A 31 14.47 -3.35 6.85
N SER A 32 14.09 -2.58 7.87
CA SER A 32 13.94 -3.08 9.25
C SER A 32 12.52 -3.49 9.62
N PHE A 33 11.51 -3.06 8.87
CA PHE A 33 10.11 -3.34 9.18
C PHE A 33 9.46 -4.18 8.09
N ASP A 34 8.81 -5.26 8.52
CA ASP A 34 7.86 -5.96 7.67
C ASP A 34 6.51 -5.24 7.69
N PHE A 35 6.14 -4.64 6.55
CA PHE A 35 4.90 -3.90 6.37
C PHE A 35 3.65 -4.76 6.22
N GLY A 36 3.79 -6.09 6.13
CA GLY A 36 2.67 -7.04 6.31
C GLY A 36 2.33 -7.28 7.79
N SER A 37 3.28 -7.02 8.70
CA SER A 37 3.07 -7.19 10.14
C SER A 37 2.36 -6.01 10.78
N ASP A 38 1.55 -6.24 11.82
CA ASP A 38 0.88 -5.16 12.58
C ASP A 38 1.84 -4.11 13.13
N ARG A 39 3.07 -4.54 13.50
CA ARG A 39 4.11 -3.64 14.00
C ARG A 39 4.62 -2.71 12.90
N GLY A 40 4.92 -3.25 11.72
CA GLY A 40 5.36 -2.44 10.57
C GLY A 40 4.27 -1.50 10.07
N ARG A 41 3.01 -1.95 10.05
CA ARG A 41 1.85 -1.13 9.71
C ARG A 41 1.70 0.07 10.65
N LYS A 42 1.69 -0.16 11.96
CA LYS A 42 1.62 0.93 12.97
C LYS A 42 2.82 1.88 12.90
N ALA A 43 4.01 1.37 12.59
CA ALA A 43 5.20 2.21 12.43
C ALA A 43 5.10 3.12 11.19
N ALA A 44 4.62 2.60 10.07
CA ALA A 44 4.37 3.38 8.86
C ALA A 44 3.30 4.45 9.09
N GLU A 45 2.19 4.08 9.73
CA GLU A 45 1.09 4.98 10.07
C GLU A 45 1.56 6.13 10.98
N LYS A 46 2.32 5.83 12.05
CA LYS A 46 2.88 6.87 12.93
C LYS A 46 3.81 7.83 12.18
N ASN A 47 4.65 7.31 11.29
CA ASN A 47 5.52 8.14 10.46
C ASN A 47 4.72 9.02 9.49
N ALA A 48 3.65 8.50 8.90
CA ALA A 48 2.76 9.27 8.04
C ALA A 48 2.11 10.43 8.79
N TYR A 49 1.54 10.21 9.97
CA TYR A 49 0.96 11.29 10.78
C TYR A 49 2.01 12.32 11.24
N SER A 50 3.25 11.90 11.51
CA SER A 50 4.35 12.83 11.81
C SER A 50 4.65 13.73 10.61
N LEU A 51 4.62 13.19 9.39
CA LEU A 51 4.83 13.95 8.16
C LEU A 51 3.67 14.91 7.86
N LEU A 52 2.43 14.54 8.19
CA LEU A 52 1.27 15.44 8.09
C LEU A 52 1.46 16.70 8.95
N ARG A 53 1.94 16.54 10.19
CA ARG A 53 2.22 17.67 11.10
C ARG A 53 3.32 18.61 10.59
N LYS A 54 4.18 18.12 9.68
CA LYS A 54 5.28 18.88 9.06
C LYS A 54 4.89 19.44 7.68
N HIS A 55 3.60 19.40 7.31
CA HIS A 55 3.10 19.79 5.99
C HIS A 55 3.73 19.01 4.81
N LYS A 56 4.31 17.82 5.07
CA LYS A 56 4.90 16.96 4.04
C LYS A 56 3.87 15.94 3.54
N TYR A 57 2.80 16.43 2.93
CA TYR A 57 1.63 15.63 2.56
C TYR A 57 1.92 14.52 1.53
N ASN A 58 2.72 14.81 0.50
CA ASN A 58 3.13 13.81 -0.50
C ASN A 58 3.86 12.62 0.13
N ALA A 59 4.77 12.90 1.05
CA ALA A 59 5.49 11.86 1.78
C ALA A 59 4.53 11.09 2.71
N ALA A 60 3.65 11.78 3.44
CA ALA A 60 2.67 11.13 4.30
C ALA A 60 1.75 10.16 3.52
N ALA A 61 1.21 10.61 2.38
CA ALA A 61 0.42 9.77 1.48
C ALA A 61 1.20 8.54 1.01
N ALA A 62 2.48 8.70 0.69
CA ALA A 62 3.34 7.60 0.30
C ALA A 62 3.54 6.58 1.46
N PHE A 63 3.70 7.05 2.71
CA PHE A 63 3.80 6.17 3.87
C PHE A 63 2.50 5.40 4.18
N PHE A 64 1.32 5.99 3.92
CA PHE A 64 0.05 5.27 4.04
C PHE A 64 -0.12 4.14 3.02
N LEU A 65 0.65 4.17 1.93
CA LEU A 65 0.66 3.15 0.88
C LEU A 65 1.73 2.08 1.06
N LEU A 66 2.61 2.19 2.07
CA LEU A 66 3.63 1.17 2.40
C LEU A 66 3.06 -0.10 3.07
N PRO A 67 2.09 -0.01 4.01
CA PRO A 67 1.40 -1.16 4.59
C PRO A 67 0.79 -2.11 3.56
N GLU A 68 0.75 -3.40 3.87
CA GLU A 68 -0.01 -4.39 3.11
C GLU A 68 -1.07 -5.03 4.03
N PRO A 69 -2.39 -4.85 3.77
CA PRO A 69 -2.97 -4.05 2.69
C PRO A 69 -2.80 -2.52 2.89
N PRO A 70 -2.76 -1.75 1.80
CA PRO A 70 -2.53 -0.30 1.84
C PRO A 70 -3.69 0.46 2.47
N MET A 71 -3.37 1.57 3.16
CA MET A 71 -4.35 2.46 3.78
C MET A 71 -4.86 3.48 2.75
N LEU A 72 -5.61 2.98 1.77
CA LEU A 72 -6.07 3.75 0.61
C LEU A 72 -6.87 5.00 0.95
N LYS A 73 -7.87 4.85 1.80
CA LYS A 73 -8.80 5.92 2.14
C LYS A 73 -8.06 7.12 2.72
N THR A 74 -7.21 6.88 3.72
CA THR A 74 -6.40 7.92 4.37
C THR A 74 -5.35 8.52 3.44
N ALA A 75 -4.77 7.73 2.53
CA ALA A 75 -3.86 8.25 1.51
C ALA A 75 -4.59 9.18 0.53
N LEU A 76 -5.75 8.78 0.01
CA LEU A 76 -6.55 9.58 -0.93
C LEU A 76 -7.09 10.84 -0.27
N GLU A 77 -7.66 10.74 0.94
CA GLU A 77 -8.11 11.90 1.70
C GLU A 77 -6.98 12.91 1.92
N THR A 78 -5.77 12.43 2.24
CA THR A 78 -4.59 13.31 2.36
C THR A 78 -4.29 14.03 1.05
N ILE A 79 -4.31 13.33 -0.09
CA ILE A 79 -3.98 13.92 -1.38
C ILE A 79 -5.05 14.94 -1.82
N VAL A 80 -6.33 14.56 -1.74
CA VAL A 80 -7.44 15.42 -2.16
C VAL A 80 -7.52 16.65 -1.26
N THR A 81 -7.45 16.48 0.06
CA THR A 81 -7.69 17.58 1.00
C THR A 81 -6.48 18.47 1.27
N LYS A 82 -5.25 17.92 1.23
CA LYS A 82 -4.05 18.66 1.64
C LYS A 82 -3.15 19.09 0.49
N THR A 83 -3.15 18.36 -0.63
CA THR A 83 -2.35 18.72 -1.81
C THR A 83 -3.18 19.32 -2.94
N ASN A 84 -4.51 19.15 -2.92
CA ASN A 84 -5.43 19.64 -3.95
C ASN A 84 -5.05 19.17 -5.36
N ASP A 85 -4.38 18.02 -5.45
CA ASP A 85 -3.88 17.43 -6.69
C ASP A 85 -4.78 16.24 -7.05
N LEU A 86 -5.81 16.53 -7.85
CA LEU A 86 -6.79 15.54 -8.29
C LEU A 86 -6.15 14.50 -9.24
N ASP A 87 -5.16 14.90 -10.02
CA ASP A 87 -4.47 14.01 -10.96
C ASP A 87 -3.65 12.96 -10.19
N MET A 88 -2.95 13.39 -9.15
CA MET A 88 -2.23 12.47 -8.25
C MET A 88 -3.20 11.54 -7.52
N ALA A 89 -4.34 12.04 -7.04
CA ALA A 89 -5.35 11.21 -6.37
C ALA A 89 -5.92 10.14 -7.31
N PHE A 90 -6.25 10.53 -8.55
CA PHE A 90 -6.76 9.62 -9.57
C PHE A 90 -5.74 8.55 -9.95
N MET A 91 -4.47 8.94 -10.15
CA MET A 91 -3.38 7.99 -10.43
C MET A 91 -3.18 6.99 -9.29
N VAL A 92 -3.21 7.45 -8.03
CA VAL A 92 -3.07 6.57 -6.85
C VAL A 92 -4.24 5.60 -6.77
N ALA A 93 -5.47 6.05 -6.98
CA ALA A 93 -6.65 5.19 -6.95
C ALA A 93 -6.57 4.08 -8.02
N ARG A 94 -6.27 4.45 -9.26
CA ARG A 94 -6.16 3.50 -10.39
C ARG A 94 -5.03 2.49 -10.21
N LEU A 95 -3.88 2.92 -9.70
CA LEU A 95 -2.71 2.07 -9.57
C LEU A 95 -2.88 1.03 -8.45
N VAL A 96 -3.60 1.38 -7.37
CA VAL A 96 -3.87 0.41 -6.29
C VAL A 96 -4.99 -0.56 -6.67
N GLU A 97 -6.01 -0.12 -7.41
CA GLU A 97 -7.02 -1.03 -7.97
C GLU A 97 -6.39 -2.06 -8.90
N ALA A 98 -5.41 -1.65 -9.73
CA ALA A 98 -4.66 -2.55 -10.58
C ALA A 98 -3.70 -3.48 -9.82
N SER A 99 -3.25 -3.09 -8.62
CA SER A 99 -2.38 -3.91 -7.77
C SER A 99 -3.16 -4.84 -6.83
N ALA A 100 -4.46 -4.60 -6.64
CA ALA A 100 -5.31 -5.54 -5.93
C ALA A 100 -5.54 -6.76 -6.83
N PRO A 101 -5.43 -8.00 -6.32
CA PRO A 101 -5.86 -9.16 -7.11
C PRO A 101 -7.32 -8.91 -7.47
N SER A 102 -7.60 -8.94 -8.77
CA SER A 102 -8.92 -8.61 -9.31
C SER A 102 -10.00 -9.36 -8.52
N SER A 103 -11.11 -8.70 -8.22
CA SER A 103 -12.27 -9.33 -7.59
C SER A 103 -12.71 -10.60 -8.33
N THR A 104 -12.43 -10.71 -9.64
CA THR A 104 -12.58 -11.92 -10.45
C THR A 104 -11.81 -13.12 -9.91
N GLU A 105 -10.58 -12.97 -9.42
CA GLU A 105 -9.81 -14.09 -8.83
C GLU A 105 -10.34 -14.53 -7.47
N ARG A 106 -10.88 -13.60 -6.66
CA ARG A 106 -11.54 -13.95 -5.39
C ARG A 106 -12.85 -14.71 -5.61
N SER A 107 -13.62 -14.33 -6.64
CA SER A 107 -14.83 -15.04 -7.04
C SER A 107 -14.52 -16.46 -7.52
N LEU A 108 -13.47 -16.62 -8.35
CA LEU A 108 -13.04 -17.92 -8.86
C LEU A 108 -12.50 -18.82 -7.74
N ALA A 109 -11.71 -18.29 -6.81
CA ALA A 109 -11.22 -19.05 -5.65
C ALA A 109 -12.36 -19.57 -4.77
N LEU A 110 -13.44 -18.79 -4.61
CA LEU A 110 -14.63 -19.21 -3.86
C LEU A 110 -15.47 -20.24 -4.64
N SER A 111 -15.61 -20.09 -5.96
CA SER A 111 -16.28 -21.08 -6.82
C SER A 111 -15.52 -22.42 -6.89
N MET A 112 -14.19 -22.42 -6.82
CA MET A 112 -13.38 -23.64 -6.83
C MET A 112 -13.41 -24.41 -5.50
N MET A 113 -13.79 -23.79 -4.38
CA MET A 113 -14.02 -24.48 -3.10
C MET A 113 -15.48 -24.97 -2.91
N GLY A 114 -16.40 -24.66 -3.83
CA GLY A 114 -17.84 -24.96 -3.72
C GLY A 114 -18.33 -26.20 -4.48
N GLY A 115 -17.44 -27.03 -5.04
CA GLY A 115 -17.81 -28.20 -5.85
C GLY A 115 -17.93 -29.49 -5.04
N GLY A 116 -18.95 -29.60 -4.18
CA GLY A 116 -19.17 -30.79 -3.34
C GLY A 116 -20.65 -31.05 -3.06
N GLY A 117 -21.51 -31.00 -4.08
CA GLY A 117 -22.94 -31.31 -3.98
C GLY A 117 -23.23 -32.72 -4.45
N GLY A 118 -23.51 -33.62 -3.51
CA GLY A 118 -23.90 -35.01 -3.78
C GLY A 118 -25.25 -35.13 -4.50
N TYR A 119 -25.34 -36.11 -5.37
CA TYR A 119 -26.61 -36.64 -5.87
C TYR A 119 -26.89 -37.95 -5.13
N ALA A 120 -27.76 -37.85 -4.13
CA ALA A 120 -28.60 -38.97 -3.73
C ALA A 120 -29.68 -39.13 -4.82
N VAL A 121 -29.64 -40.27 -5.51
CA VAL A 121 -30.78 -40.74 -6.31
C VAL A 121 -31.19 -42.08 -5.71
N GLY A 122 -32.26 -42.03 -4.92
CA GLY A 122 -33.05 -43.21 -4.60
C GLY A 122 -33.96 -43.51 -5.79
N PHE A 123 -33.99 -44.77 -6.19
CA PHE A 123 -35.17 -45.57 -6.54
C PHE A 123 -34.84 -47.03 -6.27
#